data_AF-A0A7W6XMT2-F1
#
_entry.id   AF-A0A7W6XMT2-F1
#
_cell.length_a   1.000
_cell.length_b   1.000
_cell.length_c   1.000
_cell.angle_alpha   90.00
_cell.angle_beta   90.00
_cell.angle_gamma   90.00
#
_symmetry.space_group_name_H-M   'P 1'
#
loop_
_entity.id
_entity.type
_entity.pdbx_description
1 polymer ?
#
loop_
_entity_poly.entity_id
_entity_poly.type
_entity_poly.pdbx_seq_one_letter_code
_entity_poly.pdbx_strand_id
1 'polypeptide(L)'
;MDVRGVLVATALLTFFGSPARATEAIVVYKSLSPELALDLARAALDSCRGRGYQVAVAVVDRFGVTQVLLRDRFAGPRAPVTASGKAWTPCLSRRARPS
;
A
#
# COMPACT_ATOMS: atom_id res chain seq x y z
N MET A 1 -44.12 12.03 43.20
CA MET A 1 -43.28 11.80 42.01
C MET A 1 -44.20 11.21 40.95
N ASP A 2 -44.70 12.08 40.07
CA ASP A 2 -45.80 11.81 39.15
C ASP A 2 -45.44 10.88 37.99
N VAL A 3 -46.33 9.93 37.70
CA VAL A 3 -46.30 9.05 36.51
C VAL A 3 -46.20 9.82 35.19
N ARG A 4 -46.66 11.09 35.16
CA ARG A 4 -46.48 12.01 34.02
C ARG A 4 -45.02 12.40 33.78
N GLY A 5 -44.21 12.51 34.84
CA GLY A 5 -42.78 12.81 34.71
C GLY A 5 -41.98 11.63 34.16
N VAL A 6 -42.36 10.40 34.52
CA VAL A 6 -41.74 9.15 34.02
C VAL A 6 -42.03 8.94 32.52
N LEU A 7 -43.21 9.36 32.06
CA LEU A 7 -43.63 9.21 30.66
C LEU A 7 -42.96 10.23 29.72
N VAL A 8 -42.66 11.44 30.23
CA VAL A 8 -41.89 12.45 29.47
C VAL A 8 -40.40 12.07 29.39
N ALA A 9 -39.84 11.49 30.45
CA ALA A 9 -38.43 11.05 30.47
C ALA A 9 -38.16 9.90 29.49
N THR A 10 -39.09 8.95 29.36
CA THR A 10 -38.97 7.83 28.42
C THR A 10 -39.15 8.24 26.96
N ALA A 11 -40.00 9.24 26.68
CA ALA A 11 -40.17 9.80 25.34
C ALA A 11 -38.94 10.63 24.87
N LEU A 12 -38.19 11.24 25.80
CA LEU A 12 -36.97 11.98 25.46
C LEU A 12 -35.81 11.04 25.09
N LEU A 13 -35.76 9.85 25.70
CA LEU A 13 -34.72 8.83 25.47
C LEU A 13 -34.82 8.18 24.09
N THR A 14 -36.01 8.05 23.51
CA THR A 14 -36.20 7.48 22.17
C THR A 14 -35.87 8.47 21.05
N PHE A 15 -35.91 9.79 21.32
CA PHE A 15 -35.62 10.82 20.32
C PHE A 15 -34.12 11.01 20.03
N PHE A 16 -33.23 10.61 20.96
CA PHE A 16 -31.77 10.69 20.77
C PHE A 16 -31.16 9.47 20.06
N GLY A 17 -31.97 8.49 19.65
CA GLY A 17 -31.53 7.33 18.88
C GLY A 17 -31.14 7.70 17.45
N SER A 18 -29.93 8.24 17.26
CA SER A 18 -29.36 8.46 15.93
C SER A 18 -29.23 7.12 15.19
N PRO A 19 -29.76 6.97 13.96
CA PRO A 19 -29.45 5.81 13.15
C PRO A 19 -27.94 5.83 12.86
N ALA A 20 -27.22 4.87 13.42
CA ALA A 20 -25.83 4.61 13.09
C ALA A 20 -25.78 4.22 11.61
N ARG A 21 -25.54 5.21 10.73
CA ARG A 21 -25.26 4.95 9.33
C ARG A 21 -23.86 4.35 9.24
N ALA A 22 -23.79 3.05 9.06
CA ALA A 22 -22.59 2.38 8.58
C ALA A 22 -22.29 2.95 7.18
N THR A 23 -21.45 3.97 7.10
CA THR A 23 -20.81 4.35 5.84
C THR A 23 -19.93 3.19 5.43
N GLU A 24 -20.39 2.43 4.44
CA GLU A 24 -19.58 1.46 3.72
C GLU A 24 -18.44 2.23 3.06
N ALA A 25 -17.32 2.34 3.78
CA ALA A 25 -16.17 3.08 3.35
C ALA A 25 -15.53 2.29 2.20
N ILE A 26 -15.95 2.60 0.97
CA ILE A 26 -15.30 2.10 -0.23
C ILE A 26 -13.91 2.74 -0.26
N VAL A 27 -12.91 1.99 0.20
CA VAL A 27 -11.52 2.45 0.17
C VAL A 27 -10.99 2.24 -1.25
N VAL A 28 -10.93 3.33 -2.02
CA VAL A 28 -10.32 3.32 -3.35
C VAL A 28 -8.79 3.33 -3.17
N TYR A 29 -8.15 2.22 -3.52
CA TYR A 29 -6.69 2.12 -3.52
C TYR A 29 -6.15 2.40 -4.92
N LYS A 30 -5.12 3.24 -5.01
CA LYS A 30 -4.29 3.34 -6.22
C LYS A 30 -3.32 2.17 -6.23
N SER A 31 -3.53 1.21 -7.12
CA SER A 31 -2.62 0.08 -7.36
C SER A 31 -1.66 0.38 -8.51
N LEU A 32 -0.47 -0.21 -8.46
CA LEU A 32 0.48 -0.15 -9.56
C LEU A 32 0.06 -1.15 -10.65
N SER A 33 -0.08 -0.70 -11.89
CA SER A 33 -0.33 -1.60 -13.02
C SER A 33 0.96 -2.36 -13.38
N PRO A 34 0.86 -3.63 -13.82
CA PRO A 34 2.03 -4.43 -14.14
C PRO A 34 2.84 -3.87 -15.31
N GLU A 35 2.19 -3.20 -16.27
CA GLU A 35 2.84 -2.54 -17.41
C GLU A 35 3.73 -1.39 -16.94
N LEU A 36 3.18 -0.52 -16.07
CA LEU A 36 3.94 0.59 -15.48
C LEU A 36 5.09 0.07 -14.61
N ALA A 37 4.87 -0.99 -13.83
CA ALA A 37 5.91 -1.61 -13.02
C ALA A 37 7.09 -2.13 -13.86
N LEU A 38 6.78 -2.70 -15.03
CA LEU A 38 7.76 -3.24 -15.96
C LEU A 38 8.55 -2.13 -16.67
N ASP A 39 7.88 -1.05 -17.07
CA ASP A 39 8.57 0.12 -17.64
C ASP A 39 9.49 0.79 -16.63
N LEU A 40 9.05 0.94 -15.37
CA LEU A 40 9.88 1.43 -14.27
C LEU A 40 11.10 0.54 -14.04
N ALA A 41 10.92 -0.78 -14.03
CA ALA A 41 12.02 -1.72 -13.82
C ALA A 41 13.06 -1.66 -14.95
N ARG A 42 12.60 -1.50 -16.20
CA ARG A 42 13.47 -1.32 -17.37
C ARG A 42 14.25 -0.01 -17.30
N ALA A 43 13.56 1.10 -17.05
CA ALA A 43 14.19 2.41 -16.91
C ALA A 43 15.26 2.44 -15.79
N ALA A 44 14.97 1.80 -14.65
CA ALA A 44 15.92 1.69 -13.55
C ALA A 44 17.14 0.84 -13.93
N LEU A 45 16.95 -0.27 -14.64
CA LEU A 45 18.05 -1.09 -15.15
C LEU A 45 18.93 -0.31 -16.12
N ASP A 46 18.33 0.36 -17.10
CA ASP A 46 19.09 1.09 -18.12
C ASP A 46 19.84 2.27 -17.51
N SER A 47 19.25 2.96 -16.52
CA SER A 47 19.94 3.98 -15.72
C SER A 47 21.16 3.42 -14.98
N CYS A 48 21.05 2.22 -14.39
CA CYS A 48 22.17 1.58 -13.70
C CYS A 48 23.25 1.09 -14.68
N ARG A 49 22.85 0.60 -15.85
CA ARG A 49 23.74 0.18 -16.94
C ARG A 49 24.53 1.35 -17.52
N GLY A 50 23.88 2.50 -17.73
CA GLY A 50 24.55 3.72 -18.17
C GLY A 50 25.64 4.20 -17.20
N ARG A 51 25.54 3.82 -15.92
CA ARG A 51 26.57 4.06 -14.90
C ARG A 51 27.57 2.91 -14.73
N GLY A 52 27.47 1.84 -15.52
CA GLY A 52 28.37 0.68 -15.48
C GLY A 52 28.09 -0.33 -14.37
N TYR A 53 26.92 -0.27 -13.71
CA TYR A 53 26.58 -1.20 -12.64
C TYR A 53 25.81 -2.43 -13.15
N GLN A 54 26.08 -3.58 -12.54
CA GLN A 54 25.42 -4.86 -12.79
C GLN A 54 24.45 -5.14 -11.64
N VAL A 55 23.15 -4.92 -11.85
CA VAL A 55 22.17 -4.92 -10.76
C VAL A 55 21.01 -5.88 -10.99
N ALA A 56 20.26 -6.16 -9.94
CA ALA A 56 18.92 -6.72 -10.01
C ALA A 56 17.93 -5.67 -9.49
N VAL A 57 16.82 -5.49 -10.20
CA VAL A 57 15.76 -4.55 -9.86
C VAL A 57 14.50 -5.35 -9.56
N ALA A 58 13.90 -5.10 -8.41
CA ALA A 58 12.62 -5.67 -8.00
C ALA A 58 11.63 -4.53 -7.76
N VAL A 59 10.43 -4.65 -8.30
CA VAL A 59 9.32 -3.71 -8.09
C VAL A 59 8.23 -4.44 -7.32
N VAL A 60 7.84 -3.85 -6.19
CA VAL A 60 6.89 -4.41 -5.23
C VAL A 60 5.71 -3.44 -5.13
N ASP A 61 4.50 -3.97 -5.22
CA ASP A 61 3.29 -3.16 -5.06
C ASP A 61 3.03 -2.83 -3.58
N ARG A 62 2.08 -1.94 -3.30
CA ARG A 62 1.67 -1.55 -1.95
C ARG A 62 1.30 -2.74 -1.06
N PHE A 63 0.81 -3.83 -1.64
CA PHE A 63 0.44 -5.04 -0.89
C PHE A 63 1.66 -5.91 -0.52
N GLY A 64 2.89 -5.49 -0.83
CA GLY A 64 4.11 -6.25 -0.59
C GLY A 64 4.39 -7.32 -1.66
N VAL A 65 3.49 -7.53 -2.61
CA VAL A 65 3.71 -8.54 -3.66
C VAL A 65 4.71 -8.01 -4.69
N THR A 66 5.75 -8.81 -4.99
CA THR A 66 6.67 -8.51 -6.09
C THR A 66 5.94 -8.68 -7.41
N GLN A 67 5.80 -7.60 -8.17
CA GLN A 67 5.19 -7.64 -9.50
C GLN A 67 6.22 -7.96 -10.59
N VAL A 68 7.42 -7.36 -10.50
CA VAL A 68 8.47 -7.50 -11.51
C VAL A 68 9.82 -7.70 -10.84
N LEU A 69 10.61 -8.62 -11.39
CA LEU A 69 12.00 -8.86 -11.00
C LEU A 69 12.85 -9.01 -12.26
N LEU A 70 13.82 -8.12 -12.44
CA LEU A 70 14.76 -8.16 -13.55
C LEU A 70 16.19 -8.26 -13.00
N ARG A 71 17.01 -9.13 -13.60
CA ARG A 71 18.41 -9.35 -13.21
C ARG A 71 19.31 -9.14 -14.42
N ASP A 72 20.36 -8.35 -14.25
CA ASP A 72 21.37 -8.23 -15.30
C ASP A 72 22.23 -9.50 -15.42
N ARG A 73 22.79 -9.74 -16.61
CA ARG A 73 23.46 -11.02 -16.92
C ARG A 73 24.64 -11.32 -16.00
N PHE A 74 25.36 -10.30 -15.52
CA PHE A 74 26.50 -10.49 -14.61
C PHE A 74 26.20 -10.10 -13.16
N ALA A 75 24.93 -9.82 -12.81
CA ALA A 75 24.56 -9.62 -11.41
C ALA A 75 24.73 -10.95 -10.65
N GLY A 76 25.35 -10.92 -9.47
CA GLY A 76 25.62 -12.12 -8.68
C GLY A 76 24.36 -12.88 -8.24
N PRO A 77 24.46 -14.16 -7.84
CA PRO A 77 23.31 -15.03 -7.54
C PRO A 77 22.46 -14.54 -6.36
N ARG A 78 23.04 -13.73 -5.45
CA ARG A 78 22.32 -13.13 -4.32
C ARG A 78 21.62 -11.81 -4.68
N ALA A 79 21.90 -11.20 -5.83
CA ALA A 79 21.34 -9.92 -6.21
C ALA A 79 19.79 -9.95 -6.29
N PRO A 80 19.14 -10.97 -6.88
CA PRO A 80 17.67 -11.01 -6.96
C PRO A 80 16.99 -11.05 -5.58
N VAL A 81 17.42 -11.95 -4.69
CA VAL A 81 16.86 -12.05 -3.33
C VAL A 81 17.13 -10.78 -2.51
N THR A 82 18.28 -10.14 -2.71
CA THR A 82 18.60 -8.86 -2.05
C THR A 82 17.72 -7.73 -2.57
N ALA A 83 17.48 -7.66 -3.88
CA ALA A 83 16.63 -6.66 -4.50
C ALA A 83 15.18 -6.79 -4.02
N SER A 84 14.62 -8.00 -4.01
CA SER A 84 13.28 -8.27 -3.48
C SER A 84 13.18 -7.92 -2.00
N GLY A 85 14.16 -8.30 -1.18
CA GLY A 85 14.18 -7.97 0.25
C GLY A 85 14.21 -6.45 0.50
N LYS A 86 15.01 -5.71 -0.26
CA LYS A 86 15.08 -4.25 -0.17
C LYS A 86 13.81 -3.55 -0.66
N ALA A 87 13.11 -4.11 -1.64
CA ALA A 87 11.87 -3.55 -2.15
C ALA A 87 10.67 -3.80 -1.22
N TRP A 88 10.69 -4.90 -0.45
CA TRP A 88 9.63 -5.22 0.51
C TRP A 88 9.57 -4.25 1.70
N THR A 89 10.73 -3.91 2.30
CA THR A 89 10.77 -3.14 3.55
C THR A 89 10.08 -1.76 3.45
N PRO A 90 10.29 -0.96 2.38
CA PRO A 90 9.61 0.32 2.21
C PRO A 90 8.09 0.20 2.02
N CYS A 91 7.60 -0.87 1.37
CA CYS A 91 6.16 -1.06 1.19
C CYS A 91 5.45 -1.31 2.52
N LEU A 92 6.10 -2.05 3.43
CA LEU A 92 5.58 -2.31 4.77
C LEU A 92 5.81 -1.13 5.73
N SER A 93 6.98 -0.49 5.65
CA SER A 93 7.34 0.59 6.56
C SER A 93 6.71 1.89 6.11
N ARG A 94 5.97 2.57 7.00
CA ARG A 94 5.36 3.89 6.70
C ARG A 94 6.39 5.04 6.59
N ARG A 95 7.67 4.74 6.35
CA ARG A 95 8.73 5.71 6.06
C ARG A 95 8.96 5.77 4.55
N ALA A 96 8.13 6.55 3.87
CA ALA A 96 8.50 7.04 2.55
C ALA A 96 9.72 7.97 2.74
N ARG A 97 10.90 7.57 2.27
CA ARG A 97 11.96 8.55 1.98
C ARG A 97 11.52 9.27 0.70
N PRO A 98 11.32 10.59 0.70
CA PRO A 98 11.11 11.31 -0.54
C PRO A 98 12.35 11.13 -1.42
N SER A 99 12.10 10.71 -2.67
CA SER A 99 13.08 10.60 -3.75
C SER A 99 13.47 11.97 -4.28
#